data_AF-A0A8F1MAX7-F1
#
_entry.id   AF-A0A8F1MAX7-F1
#
_cell.length_a   1.000
_cell.length_b   1.000
_cell.length_c   1.000
_cell.angle_alpha   90.00
_cell.angle_beta   90.00
_cell.angle_gamma   90.00
#
_symmetry.space_group_name_H-M   'P 1'
#
loop_
_entity.id
_entity.type
_entity.pdbx_description
1 polymer ?
#
loop_
_entity_poly.entity_id
_entity_poly.type
_entity_poly.pdbx_seq_one_letter_code
_entity_poly.pdbx_strand_id
1 'polypeptide(L)'
;MKQSVIKNFKLPAYVAAASLDTAGLEAVYVKRGSHYQPLSRYPSTSRDISLKVPAQVNYASVHDRVKNVIDSHQELHIVITPISIYQPEDDNSTKTVTLNVKFTSAERTLEDKDIAPIIEEIAAMAAEEFDAAQV
;
A
#
# COMPACT_ATOMS: atom_id res chain seq x y z
N MET A 1 14.28 20.18 4.30
CA MET A 1 14.19 21.17 5.40
C MET A 1 13.58 22.47 4.90
N LYS A 2 13.05 23.36 5.76
CA LYS A 2 12.58 24.70 5.33
C LYS A 2 13.73 25.50 4.68
N GLN A 3 13.44 26.22 3.60
CA GLN A 3 14.46 26.96 2.84
C GLN A 3 15.21 28.01 3.68
N SER A 4 14.53 28.62 4.65
CA SER A 4 15.15 29.57 5.58
C SER A 4 16.24 28.93 6.45
N VAL A 5 16.03 27.69 6.91
CA VAL A 5 17.01 26.94 7.71
C VAL A 5 18.23 26.58 6.85
N ILE A 6 18.01 26.10 5.63
CA ILE A 6 19.10 25.75 4.70
C ILE A 6 20.00 26.97 4.47
N LYS A 7 19.41 28.14 4.20
CA LYS A 7 20.14 29.40 3.99
C LYS A 7 20.91 29.86 5.23
N ASN A 8 20.24 29.91 6.39
CA ASN A 8 20.84 30.43 7.63
C ASN A 8 22.03 29.59 8.10
N PHE A 9 21.98 28.27 7.89
CA PHE A 9 23.04 27.34 8.29
C PHE A 9 24.00 26.97 7.15
N LYS A 10 23.91 27.63 5.98
CA LYS A 10 24.75 27.39 4.79
C LYS A 10 24.81 25.91 4.38
N LEU A 11 23.68 25.21 4.48
CA LEU A 11 23.57 23.79 4.16
C LEU A 11 23.42 23.57 2.65
N PRO A 12 23.79 22.38 2.12
CA PRO A 12 23.49 22.00 0.74
C PRO A 12 21.98 22.05 0.41
N ALA A 13 21.64 22.17 -0.88
CA ALA A 13 20.26 22.33 -1.34
C ALA A 13 19.35 21.13 -0.99
N TYR A 14 19.90 19.91 -1.01
CA TYR A 14 19.15 18.67 -0.80
C TYR A 14 19.47 18.06 0.57
N VAL A 15 19.05 18.74 1.64
CA VAL A 15 19.20 18.23 3.01
C VAL A 15 17.85 17.88 3.62
N ALA A 16 17.75 16.62 4.07
CA ALA A 16 16.66 16.11 4.88
C ALA A 16 17.18 15.77 6.30
N ALA A 17 16.30 15.86 7.29
CA ALA A 17 16.59 15.46 8.66
C ALA A 17 15.37 14.75 9.24
N ALA A 18 15.62 13.75 10.06
CA ALA A 18 14.60 13.02 10.80
C ALA A 18 15.13 12.77 12.22
N SER A 19 14.22 12.75 13.19
CA SER A 19 14.49 12.37 14.57
C SER A 19 13.50 11.30 14.99
N LEU A 20 13.94 10.35 15.80
CA LEU A 20 13.10 9.27 16.28
C LEU A 20 13.13 9.23 17.82
N ASP A 21 11.95 9.14 18.44
CA ASP A 21 11.83 8.89 19.87
C ASP A 21 12.07 7.40 20.16
N THR A 22 13.24 7.10 20.72
CA THR A 22 13.63 5.73 21.04
C THR A 22 12.84 5.15 22.21
N ALA A 23 12.42 5.98 23.17
CA ALA A 23 11.65 5.53 24.32
C ALA A 23 10.22 5.15 23.90
N GLY A 24 9.59 5.97 23.06
CA GLY A 24 8.31 5.64 22.42
C GLY A 24 8.39 4.38 21.57
N LEU A 25 9.46 4.20 20.80
CA LEU A 25 9.67 3.00 19.99
C LEU A 25 9.79 1.73 20.85
N GLU A 26 10.55 1.77 21.95
CA GLU A 26 10.68 0.66 22.88
C GLU A 26 9.33 0.28 23.51
N ALA A 27 8.54 1.28 23.93
CA ALA A 27 7.22 1.04 24.52
C ALA A 27 6.26 0.33 23.56
N VAL A 28 6.35 0.60 22.25
CA VAL A 28 5.58 -0.11 21.22
C VAL A 28 6.15 -1.50 20.96
N TYR A 29 7.48 -1.64 20.93
CA TYR A 29 8.15 -2.91 20.69
C TYR A 29 7.83 -3.96 21.76
N VAL A 30 7.86 -3.59 23.04
CA VAL A 30 7.57 -4.49 24.16
C VAL A 30 6.12 -5.01 24.13
N LYS A 31 5.18 -4.22 23.60
CA LYS A 31 3.77 -4.63 23.43
C LYS A 31 3.54 -5.55 22.24
N ARG A 32 4.53 -5.71 21.36
CA ARG A 32 4.38 -6.53 20.15
C ARG A 32 4.45 -8.01 20.53
N GLY A 33 3.30 -8.68 20.48
CA GLY A 33 3.27 -10.14 20.54
C GLY A 33 3.97 -10.73 19.31
N SER A 34 5.00 -11.54 19.52
CA SER A 34 5.62 -12.33 18.45
C SER A 34 5.02 -13.73 18.48
N HIS A 35 4.07 -13.98 17.58
CA HIS A 35 3.50 -15.31 17.37
C HIS A 35 4.12 -15.90 16.11
N TYR A 36 4.64 -17.12 16.21
CA TYR A 36 5.09 -17.84 15.04
C TYR A 36 3.89 -18.15 14.13
N GLN A 37 3.96 -17.72 12.88
CA GLN A 37 3.04 -18.14 11.84
C GLN A 37 3.77 -19.14 10.92
N PRO A 38 3.28 -20.38 10.80
CA PRO A 38 3.89 -21.37 9.92
C PRO A 38 3.80 -20.89 8.47
N LEU A 39 4.88 -21.13 7.71
CA LEU A 39 4.88 -20.82 6.28
C LEU A 39 3.90 -21.76 5.57
N SER A 40 3.20 -21.22 4.57
CA SER A 40 2.36 -22.05 3.71
C SER A 40 3.22 -23.01 2.88
N ARG A 41 2.74 -24.25 2.74
CA ARG A 41 3.24 -25.24 1.78
C ARG A 41 2.66 -25.06 0.38
N TYR A 42 1.64 -24.21 0.23
CA TYR A 42 0.97 -23.92 -1.03
C TYR A 42 1.58 -22.67 -1.67
N PRO A 43 1.68 -22.63 -3.01
CA PRO A 43 2.26 -21.49 -3.71
C PRO A 43 1.40 -20.23 -3.53
N SER A 44 2.04 -19.07 -3.61
CA SER A 44 1.35 -17.78 -3.70
C SER A 44 0.95 -17.47 -5.14
N THR A 45 -0.16 -16.75 -5.30
CA THR A 45 -0.58 -16.15 -6.57
C THR A 45 -0.58 -14.63 -6.41
N SER A 46 -0.19 -13.91 -7.45
CA SER A 46 -0.14 -12.45 -7.43
C SER A 46 -0.93 -11.86 -8.60
N ARG A 47 -1.55 -10.71 -8.38
CA ARG A 47 -2.23 -9.93 -9.42
C ARG A 47 -1.94 -8.45 -9.25
N ASP A 48 -1.66 -7.80 -10.37
CA ASP A 48 -1.44 -6.36 -10.39
C ASP A 48 -2.79 -5.65 -10.62
N ILE A 49 -2.99 -4.54 -9.91
CA ILE A 49 -4.14 -3.67 -10.08
C ILE A 49 -3.62 -2.25 -10.30
N SER A 50 -4.05 -1.62 -11.39
CA SER A 50 -3.80 -0.21 -11.66
C SER A 50 -5.08 0.59 -11.43
N LEU A 51 -5.02 1.56 -10.52
CA LEU A 51 -6.14 2.42 -10.15
C LEU A 51 -5.85 3.84 -10.62
N LYS A 52 -6.63 4.34 -11.59
CA LYS A 52 -6.60 5.76 -11.98
C LYS A 52 -7.44 6.54 -10.98
N VAL A 53 -6.78 7.38 -10.19
CA VAL A 53 -7.38 8.22 -9.15
C VAL A 53 -7.11 9.69 -9.45
N PRO A 54 -7.93 10.62 -8.92
CA PRO A 54 -7.61 12.04 -8.97
C PRO A 54 -6.24 12.35 -8.33
N ALA A 55 -5.47 13.26 -8.93
CA ALA A 55 -4.07 13.51 -8.56
C ALA A 55 -3.87 13.92 -7.10
N GLN A 56 -4.87 14.59 -6.51
CA GLN A 56 -4.90 15.03 -5.11
C GLN A 56 -5.07 13.89 -4.09
N VAL A 57 -5.55 12.71 -4.50
CA VAL A 57 -5.75 11.58 -3.59
C VAL A 57 -4.39 11.08 -3.12
N ASN A 58 -4.13 11.07 -1.81
CA ASN A 58 -2.85 10.58 -1.30
C ASN A 58 -2.72 9.07 -1.51
N TYR A 59 -1.53 8.60 -1.91
CA TYR A 59 -1.21 7.18 -1.99
C TYR A 59 -1.52 6.45 -0.68
N ALA A 60 -1.22 7.07 0.47
CA ALA A 60 -1.51 6.47 1.78
C ALA A 60 -3.00 6.16 1.95
N SER A 61 -3.89 7.05 1.49
CA SER A 61 -5.33 6.81 1.53
C SER A 61 -5.74 5.62 0.67
N VAL A 62 -5.22 5.53 -0.56
CA VAL A 62 -5.48 4.35 -1.43
C VAL A 62 -4.98 3.08 -0.76
N HIS A 63 -3.74 3.07 -0.29
CA HIS A 63 -3.12 1.93 0.38
C HIS A 63 -3.93 1.49 1.61
N ASP A 64 -4.34 2.42 2.47
CA ASP A 64 -5.07 2.11 3.70
C ASP A 64 -6.46 1.54 3.41
N ARG A 65 -7.13 2.01 2.35
CA ARG A 65 -8.41 1.42 1.95
C ARG A 65 -8.27 0.03 1.35
N VAL A 66 -7.29 -0.16 0.46
CA VAL A 66 -6.95 -1.50 -0.05
C VAL A 66 -6.59 -2.42 1.12
N LYS A 67 -5.83 -1.91 2.10
CA LYS A 67 -5.48 -2.65 3.31
C LYS A 67 -6.73 -3.09 4.10
N ASN A 68 -7.71 -2.22 4.28
CA ASN A 68 -8.94 -2.57 4.99
C ASN A 68 -9.72 -3.68 4.28
N VAL A 69 -9.79 -3.64 2.95
CA VAL A 69 -10.42 -4.70 2.15
C VAL A 69 -9.68 -6.02 2.35
N ILE A 70 -8.35 -6.06 2.25
CA ILE A 70 -7.64 -7.33 2.41
C ILE A 70 -7.66 -7.86 3.86
N ASP A 71 -7.75 -6.97 4.86
CA ASP A 71 -7.81 -7.34 6.26
C ASP A 71 -9.16 -8.00 6.64
N SER A 72 -10.22 -7.87 5.83
CA SER A 72 -11.47 -8.61 6.02
C SER A 72 -11.41 -10.07 5.56
N HIS A 73 -10.40 -10.46 4.77
CA HIS A 73 -10.18 -11.82 4.27
C HIS A 73 -9.13 -12.56 5.11
N GLN A 74 -9.47 -12.83 6.38
CA GLN A 74 -8.55 -13.38 7.38
C GLN A 74 -8.06 -14.81 7.10
N GLU A 75 -8.75 -15.54 6.22
CA GLU A 75 -8.39 -16.88 5.78
C GLU A 75 -7.21 -16.91 4.81
N LEU A 76 -6.87 -15.76 4.23
CA LEU A 76 -5.73 -15.59 3.32
C LEU A 76 -4.67 -14.67 3.93
N HIS A 77 -3.42 -15.02 3.70
CA HIS A 77 -2.32 -14.10 3.92
C HIS A 77 -2.13 -13.26 2.65
N ILE A 78 -2.59 -12.01 2.70
CA ILE A 78 -2.54 -11.06 1.59
C ILE A 78 -1.52 -9.97 1.87
N VAL A 79 -0.64 -9.70 0.90
CA VAL A 79 0.37 -8.64 0.98
C VAL A 79 0.23 -7.73 -0.23
N ILE A 80 0.12 -6.43 0.03
CA ILE A 80 0.12 -5.39 -1.01
C ILE A 80 1.48 -4.70 -1.10
N THR A 81 1.97 -4.50 -2.31
CA THR A 81 3.24 -3.81 -2.58
C THR A 81 3.05 -2.76 -3.67
N PRO A 82 3.52 -1.51 -3.50
CA PRO A 82 3.52 -0.53 -4.58
C PRO A 82 4.45 -0.96 -5.71
N ILE A 83 3.95 -0.90 -6.94
CA ILE A 83 4.74 -1.09 -8.15
C ILE A 83 5.13 0.27 -8.72
N SER A 84 4.14 1.14 -8.98
CA SER A 84 4.38 2.43 -9.62
C SER A 84 3.30 3.45 -9.28
N ILE A 85 3.67 4.72 -9.42
CA ILE A 85 2.74 5.84 -9.44
C ILE A 85 3.08 6.65 -10.68
N TYR A 86 2.18 6.65 -11.66
CA TYR A 86 2.36 7.30 -12.94
C TYR A 86 1.37 8.46 -13.09
N GLN A 87 1.87 9.61 -13.54
CA GLN A 87 1.06 10.78 -13.87
C GLN A 87 1.54 11.30 -15.23
N PRO A 88 0.67 11.35 -16.26
CA PRO A 88 1.04 11.90 -17.57
C PRO A 88 1.44 13.37 -17.45
N GLU A 89 2.42 13.82 -18.24
CA GLU A 89 2.84 15.23 -18.25
C GLU A 89 1.71 16.16 -18.75
N ASP A 90 0.92 15.67 -19.71
CA ASP A 90 -0.18 16.41 -20.33
C ASP A 90 -1.49 16.41 -19.51
N ASP A 91 -1.61 15.52 -18.51
CA ASP A 91 -2.80 15.41 -17.67
C ASP A 91 -2.43 15.35 -16.18
N ASN A 92 -2.55 16.50 -15.51
CA ASN A 92 -2.30 16.62 -14.07
C ASN A 92 -3.55 16.43 -13.22
N SER A 93 -4.68 16.06 -13.81
CA SER A 93 -5.93 15.84 -13.06
C SER A 93 -5.97 14.47 -12.39
N THR A 94 -5.25 13.49 -12.94
CA THR A 94 -5.27 12.11 -12.48
C THR A 94 -3.88 11.50 -12.38
N LYS A 95 -3.77 10.44 -11.61
CA LYS A 95 -2.60 9.56 -11.56
C LYS A 95 -3.03 8.11 -11.48
N THR A 96 -2.20 7.22 -11.98
CA THR A 96 -2.38 5.78 -11.90
C THR A 96 -1.47 5.24 -10.81
N VAL A 97 -2.06 4.58 -9.81
CA VAL A 97 -1.34 3.84 -8.77
C VAL A 97 -1.44 2.36 -9.09
N THR A 98 -0.29 1.71 -9.29
CA THR A 98 -0.23 0.26 -9.54
C THR A 98 0.27 -0.46 -8.29
N LEU A 99 -0.50 -1.47 -7.87
CA LEU A 99 -0.24 -2.29 -6.69
C LEU A 99 -0.13 -3.76 -7.11
N ASN A 100 0.86 -4.47 -6.59
CA ASN A 100 0.87 -5.93 -6.60
C ASN A 100 0.11 -6.42 -5.38
N VAL A 101 -0.87 -7.29 -5.59
CA VAL A 101 -1.58 -7.99 -4.52
C VAL A 101 -1.17 -9.45 -4.56
N LYS A 102 -0.47 -9.91 -3.53
CA LYS A 102 -0.01 -11.30 -3.39
C LYS A 102 -0.87 -12.03 -2.38
N PHE A 103 -1.46 -13.13 -2.81
CA PHE A 103 -2.35 -13.99 -2.04
C PHE A 103 -1.65 -15.30 -1.69
N THR A 104 -1.77 -15.74 -0.44
CA THR A 104 -1.25 -17.03 0.02
C THR A 104 -2.27 -17.68 0.96
N SER A 105 -2.68 -18.92 0.66
CA SER A 105 -3.52 -19.72 1.57
C SER A 105 -2.66 -20.71 2.32
N ALA A 106 -3.00 -21.00 3.59
CA ALA A 106 -2.36 -22.03 4.38
C ALA A 106 -2.91 -23.44 4.09
N GLU A 107 -4.06 -23.56 3.41
CA GLU A 107 -4.85 -24.79 3.33
C GLU A 107 -4.93 -25.39 1.92
N ARG A 108 -4.77 -24.57 0.88
CA ARG A 108 -4.93 -25.00 -0.52
C ARG A 108 -4.17 -24.12 -1.50
N THR A 109 -3.99 -24.62 -2.72
CA THR A 109 -3.60 -23.79 -3.86
C THR A 109 -4.76 -22.88 -4.25
N LEU A 110 -4.48 -21.61 -4.52
CA LEU A 110 -5.46 -20.63 -4.96
C LEU A 110 -5.62 -20.68 -6.48
N GLU A 111 -6.86 -20.64 -6.93
CA GLU A 111 -7.27 -20.50 -8.33
C GLU A 111 -7.78 -19.08 -8.58
N ASP A 112 -7.94 -18.68 -9.85
CA ASP A 112 -8.39 -17.33 -10.21
C ASP A 112 -9.76 -16.98 -9.60
N LYS A 113 -10.66 -17.97 -9.52
CA LYS A 113 -12.00 -17.81 -8.90
C LYS A 113 -11.95 -17.43 -7.42
N ASP A 114 -10.85 -17.73 -6.73
CA ASP A 114 -10.68 -17.45 -5.32
C ASP A 114 -10.17 -16.03 -5.07
N ILE A 115 -9.41 -15.47 -6.02
CA ILE A 115 -8.80 -14.14 -5.89
C ILE A 115 -9.59 -13.06 -6.62
N ALA A 116 -10.29 -13.41 -7.72
CA ALA A 116 -11.05 -12.45 -8.53
C ALA A 116 -12.06 -11.62 -7.71
N PRO A 117 -12.84 -12.21 -6.78
CA PRO A 117 -13.77 -11.43 -5.97
C PRO A 117 -13.10 -10.35 -5.11
N ILE A 118 -11.90 -10.64 -4.57
CA ILE A 118 -11.16 -9.68 -3.74
C ILE A 118 -10.61 -8.53 -4.60
N ILE A 119 -10.16 -8.84 -5.82
CA ILE A 119 -9.70 -7.83 -6.78
C ILE A 119 -10.86 -6.92 -7.22
N GLU A 120 -12.04 -7.52 -7.48
CA GLU A 120 -13.26 -6.79 -7.82
C GLU A 120 -13.73 -5.90 -6.65
N GLU A 121 -13.65 -6.39 -5.42
CA GLU A 121 -13.96 -5.62 -4.21
C GLU A 121 -13.02 -4.41 -4.05
N ILE A 122 -11.71 -4.60 -4.28
CA ILE A 122 -10.74 -3.49 -4.29
C ILE A 122 -11.09 -2.45 -5.36
N ALA A 123 -11.43 -2.90 -6.58
CA ALA A 123 -11.80 -2.00 -7.67
C ALA A 123 -13.10 -1.24 -7.39
N ALA A 124 -14.11 -1.92 -6.83
CA ALA A 124 -15.38 -1.32 -6.45
C ALA A 124 -15.22 -0.28 -5.34
N MET A 125 -14.44 -0.60 -4.30
CA MET A 125 -14.09 0.34 -3.24
C MET A 125 -13.38 1.56 -3.82
N ALA A 126 -12.41 1.37 -4.72
CA ALA A 126 -11.67 2.47 -5.30
C ALA A 126 -12.58 3.38 -6.14
N ALA A 127 -13.54 2.81 -6.87
CA ALA A 127 -14.54 3.56 -7.62
C ALA A 127 -15.46 4.37 -6.69
N GLU A 128 -15.94 3.78 -5.58
CA GLU A 128 -16.82 4.45 -4.63
C GLU A 128 -16.13 5.56 -3.83
N GLU A 129 -14.93 5.30 -3.31
CA GLU A 129 -14.24 6.23 -2.41
C GLU A 129 -13.42 7.31 -3.12
N PHE A 130 -12.90 7.02 -4.30
CA PHE A 130 -11.94 7.88 -4.98
C PHE A 130 -12.37 8.30 -6.38
N ASP A 131 -13.57 7.94 -6.84
CA ASP A 131 -14.00 8.09 -8.24
C ASP A 131 -12.98 7.46 -9.20
N ALA A 132 -12.40 6.33 -8.77
CA ALA A 132 -11.32 5.66 -9.48
C ALA A 132 -11.84 4.74 -10.58
N ALA A 133 -11.06 4.61 -11.65
CA ALA A 133 -11.27 3.57 -12.65
C ALA A 133 -10.09 2.60 -12.64
N GLN A 134 -10.38 1.29 -12.69
CA GLN A 134 -9.36 0.28 -12.96
C GLN A 134 -8.95 0.38 -14.44
N VAL A 135 -7.64 0.41 -14.71
CA VAL A 135 -7.04 0.59 -16.05
C VAL A 135 -6.08 -0.53 -16.41
#